data_AF-A0A183AMK2-F1
#
_entry.id   AF-A0A183AMK2-F1
#
_cell.length_a   1.000
_cell.length_b   1.000
_cell.length_c   1.000
_cell.angle_alpha   90.00
_cell.angle_beta   90.00
_cell.angle_gamma   90.00
#
_symmetry.space_group_name_H-M   'P 1'
#
loop_
_entity.id
_entity.type
_entity.pdbx_description
1 polymer ?
#
loop_
_entity_poly.entity_id
_entity_poly.type
_entity_poly.pdbx_seq_one_letter_code
_entity_poly.pdbx_strand_id
1 'polypeptide(L)'
;MASRFDAICSRVQSALHMKEAVKNIGSVSKDLEKAMKSMDLLKIERIMSKFESQFEDLDVKSATMENAIGNAVTLSTPEDQVNALLKKAAEEQQLDISDWLANAPSLSEGSKVDDEGLSRRQDIY
;
A
#
# COMPACT_ATOMS: atom_id res chain seq x y z
N MET A 1 -21.07 0.30 16.79
CA MET A 1 -20.35 1.60 16.91
C MET A 1 -18.88 1.41 17.26
N ALA A 2 -18.53 0.51 18.19
CA ALA A 2 -17.13 0.21 18.53
C ALA A 2 -16.26 -0.20 17.33
N SER A 3 -16.77 -1.01 16.39
CA SER A 3 -16.05 -1.43 15.19
C SER A 3 -15.68 -0.30 14.22
N ARG A 4 -16.53 0.73 14.09
CA ARG A 4 -16.21 1.91 13.25
C ARG A 4 -15.19 2.81 13.93
N PHE A 5 -15.26 2.93 15.25
CA PHE A 5 -14.26 3.67 16.03
C PHE A 5 -12.88 2.98 15.98
N ASP A 6 -12.86 1.65 16.12
CA ASP A 6 -11.65 0.84 16.00
C ASP A 6 -11.04 0.90 14.58
N ALA A 7 -11.88 0.86 13.54
CA ALA A 7 -11.42 1.05 12.16
C ALA A 7 -10.80 2.44 11.92
N ILE A 8 -11.35 3.51 12.53
CA ILE A 8 -10.78 4.86 12.45
C ILE A 8 -9.46 4.92 13.24
N CYS A 9 -9.41 4.36 14.45
CA CYS A 9 -8.18 4.28 15.25
C CYS A 9 -7.07 3.54 14.51
N SER A 10 -7.38 2.39 13.90
CA SER A 10 -6.45 1.61 13.07
C SER A 10 -5.94 2.44 11.89
N ARG A 11 -6.83 3.16 11.18
CA ARG A 11 -6.45 4.03 10.06
C ARG A 11 -5.57 5.20 10.49
N VAL A 12 -5.84 5.81 11.65
CA VAL A 12 -5.02 6.88 12.22
C VAL A 12 -3.66 6.37 12.67
N GLN A 13 -3.60 5.21 13.34
CA GLN A 13 -2.35 4.60 13.78
C GLN A 13 -1.46 4.22 12.59
N SER A 14 -2.04 3.63 11.56
CA SER A 14 -1.38 3.37 10.28
C SER A 14 -0.83 4.64 9.63
N ALA A 15 -1.59 5.72 9.61
CA ALA A 15 -1.13 7.01 9.09
C ALA A 15 0.03 7.60 9.92
N LEU A 16 0.02 7.40 11.24
CA LEU A 16 1.12 7.82 12.12
C LEU A 16 2.39 7.01 11.88
N HIS A 17 2.31 5.68 11.79
CA HIS A 17 3.45 4.82 11.49
C HIS A 17 4.05 5.13 10.11
N MET A 18 3.20 5.34 9.10
CA MET A 18 3.63 5.75 7.76
C MET A 18 4.37 7.10 7.79
N LYS A 19 3.84 8.08 8.53
CA LYS A 19 4.48 9.40 8.72
C LYS A 19 5.85 9.28 9.40
N GLU A 20 5.98 8.39 10.37
CA GLU A 20 7.26 8.14 11.05
C GLU A 20 8.28 7.48 10.13
N ALA A 21 7.88 6.47 9.36
CA ALA A 21 8.74 5.83 8.37
C ALA A 21 9.25 6.81 7.31
N VAL A 22 8.37 7.67 6.77
CA VAL A 22 8.75 8.74 5.81
C VAL A 22 9.75 9.73 6.43
N LYS A 23 9.53 10.12 7.70
CA LYS A 23 10.45 11.00 8.42
C LYS A 23 11.83 10.35 8.57
N ASN A 24 11.88 9.06 8.90
CA ASN A 24 13.13 8.35 9.10
C ASN A 24 13.88 8.12 7.79
N ILE A 25 13.19 7.82 6.69
CA ILE A 25 13.78 7.77 5.34
C ILE A 25 14.34 9.13 4.94
N GLY A 26 13.61 10.21 5.23
CA GLY A 26 14.08 11.57 5.00
C GLY A 26 15.34 11.94 5.80
N SER A 27 15.49 11.42 7.03
CA SER A 27 16.71 11.61 7.82
C SER A 27 17.89 10.81 7.24
N VAL A 28 17.67 9.53 6.92
CA VAL A 28 18.73 8.66 6.37
C VAL A 28 19.17 9.12 4.99
N SER A 29 18.26 9.61 4.16
CA SER A 29 18.59 10.21 2.85
C SER A 29 19.45 11.48 2.99
N LYS A 30 19.18 12.34 3.98
CA LYS A 30 20.04 13.50 4.28
C LYS A 30 21.42 13.10 4.80
N ASP A 31 21.49 12.05 5.61
CA ASP A 31 22.76 11.52 6.10
C ASP A 31 23.57 10.89 4.95
N LEU A 32 22.89 10.25 3.99
CA LEU A 32 23.50 9.71 2.77
C LEU A 32 24.11 10.84 1.92
N GLU A 33 23.37 11.93 1.73
CA GLU A 33 23.85 13.11 0.98
C GLU A 33 25.13 13.71 1.62
N LYS A 34 25.16 13.82 2.95
CA LYS A 34 26.35 14.26 3.70
C LYS A 34 27.52 13.29 3.56
N ALA A 35 27.26 11.99 3.63
CA ALA A 35 28.29 10.96 3.49
C ALA A 35 28.88 10.93 2.08
N MET A 36 28.03 11.05 1.05
CA MET A 36 28.43 11.20 -0.36
C MET A 36 29.33 12.43 -0.56
N LYS A 37 29.01 13.57 0.07
CA LYS A 37 29.82 14.77 0.00
C LYS A 37 31.20 14.62 0.64
N SER A 38 31.31 13.76 1.67
CA SER A 38 32.58 13.45 2.34
C SER A 38 33.41 12.35 1.64
N MET A 39 32.87 11.70 0.59
CA MET A 39 33.46 10.53 -0.09
C MET A 39 33.87 9.38 0.85
N ASP A 40 33.27 9.31 2.04
CA ASP A 40 33.54 8.25 3.01
C ASP A 40 32.70 7.02 2.64
N LEU A 41 33.28 6.13 1.84
CA LEU A 41 32.65 4.92 1.34
C LEU A 41 32.11 4.03 2.46
N LEU A 42 32.80 3.94 3.60
CA LEU A 42 32.37 3.14 4.75
C LEU A 42 31.14 3.75 5.45
N LYS A 43 31.03 5.09 5.48
CA LYS A 43 29.80 5.75 5.95
C LYS A 43 28.65 5.61 4.97
N ILE A 44 28.92 5.69 3.67
CA ILE A 44 27.90 5.50 2.62
C ILE A 44 27.33 4.08 2.70
N GLU A 45 28.17 3.06 2.80
CA GLU A 45 27.75 1.66 2.94
C GLU A 45 26.84 1.48 4.17
N ARG A 46 27.26 1.97 5.34
CA ARG A 46 26.46 1.89 6.58
C ARG A 46 25.11 2.59 6.47
N ILE A 47 25.07 3.75 5.81
CA ILE A 47 23.83 4.53 5.65
C ILE A 47 22.93 3.87 4.60
N MET A 48 23.48 3.28 3.55
CA MET A 48 22.73 2.51 2.56
C MET A 48 22.11 1.25 3.17
N SER A 49 22.83 0.48 3.98
CA SER A 49 22.23 -0.65 4.70
C SER A 49 21.08 -0.20 5.62
N LYS A 50 21.20 0.98 6.23
CA LYS A 50 20.13 1.56 7.05
C LYS A 50 18.95 2.08 6.20
N PHE A 51 19.23 2.60 5.01
CA PHE A 51 18.20 3.00 4.05
C PHE A 51 17.40 1.79 3.58
N GLU A 52 18.09 0.71 3.19
CA GLU A 52 17.51 -0.53 2.71
C GLU A 52 16.64 -1.19 3.79
N SER A 53 17.15 -1.32 5.02
CA SER A 53 16.36 -1.86 6.14
C SER A 53 15.10 -1.02 6.43
N GLN A 54 15.17 0.31 6.36
CA GLN A 54 14.00 1.16 6.57
C GLN A 54 13.02 1.16 5.40
N PHE A 55 13.52 0.95 4.18
CA PHE A 55 12.70 0.83 3.00
C PHE A 55 11.98 -0.52 2.95
N GLU A 56 12.68 -1.61 3.29
CA GLU A 56 12.10 -2.95 3.43
C GLU A 56 11.03 -3.00 4.53
N ASP A 57 11.29 -2.42 5.69
CA ASP A 57 10.30 -2.34 6.78
C ASP A 57 9.07 -1.52 6.37
N LEU A 58 9.27 -0.46 5.57
CA LEU A 58 8.17 0.31 5.01
C LEU A 58 7.35 -0.52 4.01
N ASP A 59 8.00 -1.28 3.14
CA ASP A 59 7.35 -2.09 2.12
C ASP A 59 6.54 -3.25 2.76
N VAL A 60 7.16 -3.98 3.69
CA VAL A 60 6.49 -5.06 4.44
C VAL A 60 5.30 -4.52 5.24
N LYS A 61 5.44 -3.36 5.91
CA LYS A 61 4.31 -2.74 6.63
C LYS A 61 3.23 -2.23 5.67
N SER A 62 3.59 -1.66 4.52
CA SER A 62 2.62 -1.19 3.53
C SER A 62 1.84 -2.35 2.94
N ALA A 63 2.50 -3.45 2.57
CA ALA A 63 1.85 -4.66 2.10
C ALA A 63 0.94 -5.30 3.15
N THR A 64 1.39 -5.38 4.41
CA THR A 64 0.57 -5.90 5.52
C THR A 64 -0.63 -5.00 5.77
N MET A 65 -0.43 -3.68 5.72
CA MET A 65 -1.47 -2.68 5.89
C MET A 65 -2.47 -2.71 4.73
N GLU A 66 -2.04 -2.86 3.48
CA GLU A 66 -2.91 -2.98 2.31
C GLU A 66 -3.78 -4.23 2.38
N ASN A 67 -3.21 -5.37 2.79
CA ASN A 67 -3.97 -6.59 3.05
C ASN A 67 -4.98 -6.43 4.20
N ALA A 68 -4.59 -5.79 5.31
CA ALA A 68 -5.48 -5.55 6.44
C ALA A 68 -6.60 -4.54 6.12
N ILE A 69 -6.26 -3.46 5.40
CA ILE A 69 -7.20 -2.43 4.96
C ILE A 69 -8.12 -3.01 3.87
N GLY A 70 -7.64 -3.81 2.93
CA GLY A 70 -8.46 -4.50 1.94
C GLY A 70 -9.56 -5.32 2.61
N ASN A 71 -9.19 -6.16 3.57
CA ASN A 71 -10.15 -6.94 4.35
C ASN A 71 -11.13 -6.07 5.17
N ALA A 72 -10.64 -4.99 5.80
CA ALA A 72 -11.47 -4.08 6.59
C ALA A 72 -12.41 -3.21 5.73
N VAL A 73 -11.97 -2.81 4.53
CA VAL A 73 -12.73 -2.05 3.54
C VAL A 73 -13.82 -2.93 2.93
N THR A 74 -13.54 -4.19 2.59
CA THR A 74 -14.57 -5.15 2.16
C THR A 74 -15.67 -5.30 3.21
N LEU A 75 -15.31 -5.32 4.50
CA LEU A 75 -16.28 -5.44 5.58
C LEU A 75 -17.06 -4.13 5.87
N SER A 76 -16.44 -2.97 5.66
CA SER A 76 -16.99 -1.65 6.03
C SER A 76 -17.68 -0.91 4.89
N THR A 77 -17.36 -1.28 3.65
CA THR A 77 -17.92 -0.71 2.43
C THR A 77 -18.45 -1.87 1.57
N PRO A 78 -19.71 -2.29 1.80
CA PRO A 78 -20.32 -3.36 1.01
C PRO A 78 -20.30 -3.02 -0.48
N GLU A 79 -19.96 -4.00 -1.32
CA GLU A 79 -19.86 -3.84 -2.77
C GLU A 79 -21.15 -3.27 -3.38
N ASP A 80 -22.32 -3.65 -2.84
CA ASP A 80 -23.63 -3.11 -3.21
C ASP A 80 -23.76 -1.60 -3.00
N GLN A 81 -23.16 -1.07 -1.94
CA GLN A 81 -23.21 0.37 -1.64
C GLN A 81 -22.30 1.16 -2.58
N VAL A 82 -21.15 0.60 -2.96
CA VAL A 82 -20.26 1.20 -3.96
C VAL A 82 -20.91 1.16 -5.34
N ASN A 83 -21.49 0.02 -5.73
CA ASN A 83 -22.18 -0.15 -7.01
C ASN A 83 -23.40 0.79 -7.13
N ALA A 84 -24.16 0.98 -6.06
CA ALA A 84 -25.28 1.92 -6.04
C ALA A 84 -24.82 3.39 -6.15
N LEU A 85 -23.74 3.77 -5.45
CA LEU A 85 -23.16 5.13 -5.57
C LEU A 85 -22.54 5.38 -6.93
N LEU A 86 -21.87 4.37 -7.50
CA LEU A 86 -21.26 4.45 -8.82
C LEU A 86 -22.32 4.61 -9.91
N LYS A 87 -23.43 3.86 -9.85
CA LYS A 87 -24.59 4.07 -10.73
C LYS A 87 -25.21 5.45 -10.57
N LYS A 88 -25.36 5.94 -9.34
CA LYS A 88 -25.91 7.28 -9.09
C LYS A 88 -25.02 8.39 -9.65
N ALA A 89 -23.69 8.27 -9.49
CA ALA A 89 -22.72 9.19 -10.08
C ALA A 89 -22.68 9.07 -11.62
N ALA A 90 -22.89 7.88 -12.17
CA ALA A 90 -23.04 7.62 -13.60
C ALA A 90 -24.19 8.40 -14.22
N GLU A 91 -25.36 8.25 -13.62
CA GLU A 91 -26.63 8.83 -14.05
C GLU A 91 -26.53 10.36 -13.98
N GLU A 92 -25.85 10.88 -12.96
CA GLU A 92 -25.60 12.32 -12.76
C GLU A 92 -24.60 12.90 -13.78
N GLN A 93 -23.64 12.09 -14.27
CA GLN A 93 -22.68 12.49 -15.31
C GLN A 93 -23.07 12.03 -16.72
N GLN A 94 -24.25 11.41 -16.87
CA GLN A 94 -24.74 10.86 -18.14
C GLN A 94 -23.75 9.89 -18.81
N LEU A 95 -22.97 9.17 -18.00
CA LEU A 95 -22.01 8.15 -18.42
C LEU A 95 -22.68 6.78 -18.33
N ASP A 96 -22.80 6.08 -19.45
CA ASP A 96 -23.32 4.71 -19.46
C ASP A 96 -22.21 3.74 -19.02
N ILE A 97 -22.08 3.55 -17.69
CA ILE A 97 -21.13 2.62 -17.08
C ILE A 97 -21.73 1.22 -16.90
N SER A 98 -22.88 0.92 -17.51
CA SER A 98 -23.51 -0.41 -17.45
C SER A 98 -22.58 -1.52 -17.96
N ASP A 99 -21.89 -1.27 -19.08
CA ASP A 99 -20.90 -2.19 -19.65
C ASP A 99 -19.60 -2.25 -18.84
N TRP A 100 -19.18 -1.13 -18.24
CA TRP A 100 -17.98 -1.08 -17.41
C TRP A 100 -18.18 -1.74 -16.06
N LEU A 101 -19.38 -1.65 -15.46
CA LEU A 101 -19.71 -2.30 -14.20
C LEU A 101 -19.87 -3.81 -14.37
N ALA A 102 -20.36 -4.26 -15.53
CA ALA A 102 -20.42 -5.68 -15.88
C ALA A 102 -19.03 -6.29 -16.12
N ASN A 103 -18.05 -5.49 -16.55
CA ASN A 103 -16.65 -5.86 -16.73
C ASN A 103 -15.73 -5.38 -15.60
N ALA A 104 -16.26 -4.69 -14.59
CA ALA A 104 -15.46 -4.23 -13.47
C ALA A 104 -15.04 -5.49 -12.72
N PRO A 105 -13.74 -5.67 -12.43
CA PRO A 105 -13.27 -6.81 -11.69
C PRO A 105 -14.05 -6.84 -10.38
N SER A 106 -14.91 -7.84 -10.21
CA SER A 106 -15.63 -8.03 -8.98
C SER A 106 -14.59 -8.10 -7.88
N LEU A 107 -14.74 -7.29 -6.83
CA LEU A 107 -13.77 -7.26 -5.73
C LEU A 107 -13.84 -8.56 -4.89
N SER A 108 -14.63 -9.53 -5.37
CA SER A 108 -14.82 -10.88 -4.85
C SER A 108 -13.81 -11.91 -5.39
N GLU A 109 -13.09 -11.62 -6.47
CA GLU A 109 -11.94 -12.45 -6.88
C GLU A 109 -10.72 -12.02 -6.07
N GLY A 110 -10.61 -12.64 -4.89
CA GLY A 110 -9.39 -12.61 -4.09
C GLY A 110 -8.19 -12.87 -4.98
N SER A 111 -7.12 -12.12 -4.73
CA SER A 111 -5.79 -12.27 -5.26
C SER A 111 -5.46 -13.73 -5.60
N LYS A 112 -5.73 -14.14 -6.85
CA LYS A 112 -4.80 -15.03 -7.54
C LYS A 112 -3.62 -14.14 -7.85
N VAL A 113 -2.77 -13.98 -6.83
CA VAL A 113 -1.36 -13.69 -7.04
C VAL A 113 -0.94 -14.70 -8.09
N ASP A 114 -0.59 -14.24 -9.28
CA ASP A 114 0.03 -15.05 -10.31
C ASP A 114 1.36 -15.59 -9.76
N ASP A 115 1.26 -16.72 -9.05
CA ASP A 115 2.36 -17.53 -8.50
C ASP A 115 3.26 -18.13 -9.61
N GLU A 116 2.96 -17.87 -10.88
CA GLU A 116 3.83 -18.22 -12.01
C GLU A 116 5.04 -17.29 -12.18
N GLY A 117 4.97 -16.05 -11.66
CA GLY A 117 6.07 -15.09 -11.79
C GLY A 117 7.28 -15.38 -10.90
N LEU A 118 7.07 -16.02 -9.75
CA LEU A 118 8.14 -16.35 -8.80
C LEU A 118 8.83 -17.69 -9.10
N SER A 119 8.11 -18.67 -9.67
CA SER A 119 8.69 -19.98 -10.00
C SER A 119 9.80 -19.89 -11.05
N ARG A 120 9.69 -18.99 -12.04
CA ARG A 120 10.73 -18.78 -13.07
C ARG A 120 12.01 -18.14 -12.55
N ARG A 121 12.04 -17.58 -11.33
CA ARG A 121 13.25 -16.99 -10.74
C ARG A 121 14.06 -17.99 -9.92
N GLN A 122 13.54 -19.19 -9.63
CA GLN A 122 14.27 -20.25 -8.91
C GLN A 122 14.93 -21.29 -9.81
N ASP A 123 14.57 -21.37 -11.10
CA ASP A 123 15.22 -22.29 -12.05
C ASP A 123 16.55 -21.76 -12.64
N ILE A 124 17.00 -20.60 -12.17
CA ILE A 124 18.27 -19.98 -12.60
C ILE A 124 19.20 -19.73 -11.39
N TYR A 125 19.38 -20.75 -10.56
CA TYR A 125 20.60 -20.89 -9.75
C TYR A 125 20.90 -22.36 -9.44
#